data_AF-A0A6I5RLE9-F1
#
_entry.id   AF-A0A6I5RLE9-F1
#
_cell.length_a   1.000
_cell.length_b   1.000
_cell.length_c   1.000
_cell.angle_alpha   90.00
_cell.angle_beta   90.00
_cell.angle_gamma   90.00
#
_symmetry.space_group_name_H-M   'P 1'
#
loop_
_entity.id
_entity.type
_entity.pdbx_description
1 polymer ?
#
loop_
_entity_poly.entity_id
_entity_poly.type
_entity_poly.pdbx_seq_one_letter_code
_entity_poly.pdbx_strand_id
1 'polypeptide(L)'
;MNHSVSRSVMGLITLMLLASCQPRLSITDPPLDPNVPTRTVEHAMGTSQVPIAPTRVVVIDTTPLDAALALGIQPVGTIRYGAPPGYLGDVVNDIEVVGQYNQPNLETILN
;
A
#
# COMPACT_ATOMS: atom_id res chain seq x y z
N MET A 1 -33.83 -30.17 30.62
CA MET A 1 -32.96 -30.15 29.41
C MET A 1 -32.15 -28.85 29.21
N ASN A 2 -32.52 -27.73 29.85
CA ASN A 2 -32.06 -26.39 29.41
C ASN A 2 -30.77 -25.90 30.12
N HIS A 3 -30.41 -26.47 31.28
CA HIS A 3 -29.17 -26.13 31.99
C HIS A 3 -27.93 -26.82 31.43
N SER A 4 -28.08 -27.97 30.76
CA SER A 4 -26.95 -28.70 30.14
C SER A 4 -26.43 -27.97 28.89
N VAL A 5 -27.36 -27.44 28.07
CA VAL A 5 -27.03 -26.67 26.86
C VAL A 5 -26.34 -25.35 27.22
N SER A 6 -26.77 -24.68 28.30
CA SER A 6 -26.16 -23.41 28.77
C SER A 6 -24.70 -23.59 29.22
N ARG A 7 -24.36 -24.72 29.87
CA ARG A 7 -22.99 -25.00 30.31
C ARG A 7 -22.06 -25.37 29.16
N SER A 8 -22.57 -26.08 28.15
CA SER A 8 -21.79 -26.42 26.95
C SER A 8 -21.53 -25.20 26.05
N VAL A 9 -22.49 -24.28 25.92
CA VAL A 9 -22.33 -23.05 25.12
C VAL A 9 -21.32 -22.09 25.77
N MET A 10 -21.33 -21.96 27.10
CA MET A 10 -20.35 -21.14 27.81
C MET A 10 -18.91 -21.69 27.68
N GLY A 11 -18.74 -23.02 27.68
CA GLY A 11 -17.43 -23.65 27.50
C GLY A 11 -16.83 -23.48 26.10
N LEU A 12 -17.67 -23.51 25.05
CA LEU A 12 -17.22 -23.33 23.67
C LEU A 12 -16.78 -21.89 23.38
N ILE A 13 -17.43 -20.91 24.02
CA ILE A 13 -17.09 -19.49 23.88
C ILE A 13 -15.73 -19.18 24.52
N THR A 14 -15.44 -19.73 25.71
CA THR A 14 -14.14 -19.51 26.38
C THR A 14 -12.96 -20.09 25.60
N LEU A 15 -13.17 -21.17 24.83
CA LEU A 15 -12.14 -21.78 23.99
C LEU A 15 -11.78 -20.89 22.77
N MET A 16 -12.71 -20.08 22.26
CA MET A 16 -12.43 -19.15 21.17
C MET A 16 -11.60 -17.92 21.58
N LEU A 17 -11.59 -17.54 22.86
CA LEU A 17 -10.82 -16.37 23.33
C LEU A 17 -9.31 -16.61 23.47
N LEU A 18 -8.85 -17.88 23.55
CA LEU A 18 -7.44 -18.21 23.78
C LEU A 18 -6.59 -18.32 22.49
N ALA A 19 -7.21 -18.23 21.32
CA ALA A 19 -6.54 -18.42 20.03
C ALA A 19 -6.14 -17.10 19.32
N SER A 20 -6.24 -15.93 19.96
CA SER A 20 -5.93 -14.64 19.31
C SER A 20 -4.47 -14.22 19.37
N CYS A 21 -3.59 -14.99 20.03
CA CYS A 21 -2.14 -14.76 19.96
C CYS A 21 -1.56 -15.31 18.65
N GLN A 22 -2.00 -14.78 17.51
CA GLN A 22 -1.18 -14.87 16.31
C GLN A 22 -0.12 -13.76 16.37
N PRO A 23 1.18 -14.09 16.34
CA PRO A 23 2.19 -13.07 16.06
C PRO A 23 1.85 -12.44 14.72
N ARG A 24 1.78 -11.11 14.67
CA ARG A 24 1.67 -10.37 13.42
C ARG A 24 2.83 -10.83 12.54
N LEU A 25 2.51 -11.44 11.39
CA LEU A 25 3.48 -11.61 10.32
C LEU A 25 3.91 -10.19 9.92
N SER A 26 5.06 -9.75 10.40
CA SER A 26 5.77 -8.64 9.77
C SER A 26 6.09 -9.10 8.37
N ILE A 27 5.33 -8.60 7.39
CA ILE A 27 5.76 -8.62 6.00
C ILE A 27 7.14 -7.95 6.03
N THR A 28 8.17 -8.77 5.87
CA THR A 28 9.54 -8.27 5.90
C THR A 28 9.72 -7.51 4.61
N ASP A 29 9.83 -6.18 4.72
CA ASP A 29 10.21 -5.35 3.59
C ASP A 29 11.45 -5.97 2.92
N PRO A 30 11.54 -5.98 1.58
CA PRO A 30 12.75 -6.42 0.91
C PRO A 30 13.96 -5.70 1.52
N PRO A 31 15.12 -6.38 1.71
CA PRO A 31 16.26 -5.78 2.36
C PRO A 31 16.65 -4.49 1.62
N LEU A 32 16.49 -3.36 2.28
CA LEU A 32 17.02 -2.09 1.79
C LEU A 32 18.55 -2.19 1.82
N ASP A 33 19.21 -1.66 0.79
CA ASP A 33 20.67 -1.52 0.82
C ASP A 33 21.06 -0.70 2.07
N PRO A 34 21.84 -1.27 3.01
CA PRO A 34 22.19 -0.60 4.25
C PRO A 34 22.97 0.69 4.05
N ASN A 35 23.49 0.94 2.84
CA ASN A 35 24.22 2.16 2.51
C ASN A 35 23.31 3.29 1.99
N VAL A 36 22.03 3.03 1.73
CA VAL A 36 21.08 4.06 1.28
C VAL A 36 20.44 4.71 2.51
N PRO A 37 20.67 6.01 2.76
CA PRO A 37 20.03 6.68 3.88
C PRO A 37 18.51 6.74 3.68
N THR A 38 17.77 6.42 4.74
CA THR A 38 16.29 6.40 4.74
C THR A 38 15.69 7.24 5.85
N ARG A 39 14.44 7.65 5.68
CA ARG A 39 13.58 8.21 6.73
C ARG A 39 12.38 7.30 6.99
N THR A 40 11.92 7.27 8.23
CA THR A 40 10.67 6.60 8.58
C THR A 40 9.49 7.49 8.21
N VAL A 41 8.50 6.91 7.53
CA VAL A 41 7.22 7.56 7.19
C VAL A 41 6.10 6.77 7.85
N GLU A 42 5.26 7.44 8.62
CA GLU A 42 4.00 6.88 9.12
C GLU A 42 2.88 7.18 8.12
N HIS A 43 2.05 6.18 7.83
CA HIS A 43 0.94 6.27 6.89
C HIS A 43 -0.21 5.34 7.32
N ALA A 44 -1.34 5.41 6.63
CA ALA A 44 -2.54 4.65 6.98
C ALA A 44 -2.35 3.12 7.03
N MET A 45 -1.33 2.60 6.33
CA MET A 45 -0.99 1.16 6.31
C MET A 45 0.11 0.76 7.32
N GLY A 46 0.55 1.69 8.19
CA GLY A 46 1.60 1.44 9.18
C GLY A 46 2.78 2.38 9.02
N THR A 47 3.99 1.83 9.02
CA THR A 47 5.23 2.58 8.87
C THR A 47 6.08 1.97 7.75
N SER A 48 6.87 2.80 7.07
CA SER A 48 7.78 2.36 6.01
C SER A 48 9.09 3.17 6.04
N GLN A 49 10.20 2.50 5.69
CA GLN A 49 11.49 3.15 5.48
C GLN A 49 11.59 3.62 4.02
N VAL A 50 11.64 4.93 3.81
CA VAL A 50 11.70 5.53 2.47
C VAL A 50 13.08 6.16 2.26
N PRO A 51 13.77 5.91 1.13
CA PRO A 51 15.03 6.58 0.79
C PRO A 51 14.93 8.10 0.91
N ILE A 52 15.97 8.77 1.40
CA ILE A 52 16.00 10.24 1.49
C ILE A 52 15.87 10.90 0.11
N ALA A 53 16.42 10.27 -0.93
CA ALA A 53 16.34 10.72 -2.31
C ALA A 53 15.88 9.56 -3.22
N PRO A 54 14.56 9.31 -3.33
CA PRO A 54 14.06 8.24 -4.19
C PRO A 54 14.25 8.60 -5.67
N THR A 55 14.75 7.64 -6.46
CA THR A 55 15.01 7.83 -7.91
C THR A 55 13.92 7.21 -8.80
N ARG A 56 13.14 6.26 -8.27
CA ARG A 56 12.05 5.58 -8.97
C ARG A 56 10.79 5.64 -8.11
N VAL A 57 9.81 6.45 -8.52
CA VAL A 57 8.53 6.62 -7.81
C VAL A 57 7.39 6.26 -8.74
N VAL A 58 6.50 5.39 -8.29
CA VAL A 58 5.25 5.03 -8.98
C VAL A 58 4.09 5.54 -8.15
N VAL A 59 3.10 6.18 -8.79
CA VAL A 59 1.95 6.76 -8.11
C VAL A 59 0.66 6.10 -8.59
N ILE A 60 0.00 5.37 -7.69
CA ILE A 60 -1.13 4.48 -8.01
C ILE A 60 -2.52 5.06 -7.70
N ASP A 61 -2.64 6.39 -7.62
CA ASP A 61 -3.93 7.09 -7.48
C ASP A 61 -3.83 8.49 -8.10
N THR A 62 -4.95 9.03 -8.60
CA THR A 62 -5.01 10.34 -9.25
C THR A 62 -4.71 11.49 -8.28
N THR A 63 -5.18 11.41 -7.03
CA THR A 63 -5.00 12.52 -6.06
C THR A 63 -3.54 12.66 -5.64
N PRO A 64 -2.81 11.58 -5.30
CA PRO A 64 -1.38 11.65 -5.08
C PRO A 64 -0.58 11.99 -6.34
N LEU A 65 -1.07 11.65 -7.55
CA LEU A 65 -0.41 12.03 -8.81
C LEU A 65 -0.41 13.55 -8.99
N ASP A 66 -1.55 14.19 -8.75
CA ASP A 66 -1.67 15.66 -8.76
C ASP A 66 -0.70 16.30 -7.76
N ALA A 67 -0.68 15.80 -6.51
CA ALA A 67 0.24 16.30 -5.49
C ALA A 67 1.71 16.13 -5.88
N ALA A 68 2.09 15.00 -6.48
CA ALA A 68 3.46 14.77 -6.95
C ALA A 68 3.86 15.79 -8.03
N LEU A 69 3.00 15.97 -9.04
CA LEU A 69 3.22 16.90 -10.13
C LEU A 69 3.27 18.36 -9.65
N ALA A 70 2.42 18.74 -8.70
CA ALA A 70 2.43 20.06 -8.08
C ALA A 70 3.75 20.36 -7.33
N LEU A 71 4.41 19.33 -6.80
CA LEU A 71 5.73 19.42 -6.17
C LEU A 71 6.90 19.34 -7.17
N GLY A 72 6.61 19.27 -8.48
CA GLY A 72 7.61 19.13 -9.53
C GLY A 72 8.24 17.73 -9.58
N ILE A 73 7.61 16.74 -8.96
CA ILE A 73 8.04 15.34 -9.01
C ILE A 73 7.32 14.68 -10.18
N GLN A 74 8.08 14.17 -11.16
CA GLN A 74 7.54 13.36 -12.24
C GLN A 74 7.72 11.87 -11.91
N PRO A 75 6.65 11.12 -11.62
CA PRO A 75 6.72 9.68 -11.41
C PRO A 75 7.18 8.97 -12.68
N VAL A 76 7.82 7.81 -12.50
CA VAL A 76 8.15 6.94 -13.64
C VAL A 76 6.94 6.16 -14.14
N GLY A 77 5.91 6.03 -13.30
CA GLY A 77 4.72 5.26 -13.63
C GLY A 77 3.49 5.69 -12.83
N THR A 78 2.33 5.51 -13.44
CA THR A 78 1.02 5.73 -12.83
C THR A 78 -0.03 4.75 -13.36
N ILE A 79 -1.20 4.74 -12.75
CA ILE A 79 -2.37 4.01 -13.23
C ILE A 79 -3.26 4.92 -14.09
N ARG A 80 -4.19 4.35 -14.86
CA ARG A 80 -5.27 5.14 -15.47
C ARG A 80 -6.66 4.75 -14.96
N TYR A 81 -7.51 5.77 -14.91
CA TYR A 81 -8.96 5.66 -14.82
C TYR A 81 -9.55 6.43 -16.02
N GLY A 82 -9.42 5.85 -17.22
CA GLY A 82 -9.81 6.54 -18.46
C GLY A 82 -8.89 7.71 -18.82
N ALA A 83 -9.48 8.79 -19.34
CA ALA A 83 -8.74 10.00 -19.70
C ALA A 83 -8.28 10.77 -18.44
N PRO A 84 -7.03 11.26 -18.40
CA PRO A 84 -6.57 12.05 -17.26
C PRO A 84 -7.37 13.35 -17.15
N PRO A 85 -7.53 13.91 -15.94
CA PRO A 85 -8.13 15.23 -15.78
C PRO A 85 -7.39 16.28 -16.61
N GLY A 86 -8.14 17.09 -17.36
CA GLY A 86 -7.55 18.05 -18.31
C GLY A 86 -6.63 19.09 -17.67
N TYR A 87 -6.77 19.37 -16.37
CA TYR A 87 -5.89 20.30 -15.65
C TYR A 87 -4.46 19.78 -15.48
N LEU A 88 -4.25 18.46 -15.57
CA LEU A 88 -2.90 17.89 -15.55
C LEU A 88 -2.15 18.16 -16.86
N GLY A 89 -2.85 18.54 -17.93
CA GLY A 89 -2.24 18.86 -19.21
C GLY A 89 -1.43 17.71 -19.79
N ASP A 90 -0.35 18.03 -20.50
CA ASP A 90 0.44 17.03 -21.24
C ASP A 90 1.49 16.30 -20.38
N VAL A 91 1.78 16.78 -19.16
CA VAL A 91 2.84 16.20 -18.31
C VAL A 91 2.59 14.73 -17.96
N VAL A 92 1.33 14.32 -17.95
CA VAL A 92 0.90 12.93 -17.68
C VAL A 92 1.08 12.00 -18.88
N ASN A 93 1.33 12.54 -20.08
CA ASN A 93 1.56 11.73 -21.27
C ASN A 93 2.96 11.10 -21.27
N ASP A 94 3.90 11.73 -20.56
CA ASP A 94 5.28 11.24 -20.41
C ASP A 94 5.44 10.22 -19.26
N ILE A 95 4.36 9.92 -18.53
CA ILE A 95 4.37 8.96 -17.41
C ILE A 95 3.85 7.61 -17.91
N GLU A 96 4.61 6.55 -17.64
CA GLU A 96 4.23 5.19 -18.04
C GLU A 96 2.94 4.74 -17.34
N VAL A 97 2.08 4.04 -18.08
CA VAL A 97 0.85 3.46 -17.51
C VAL A 97 1.14 2.05 -17.04
N VAL A 98 1.24 1.86 -15.73
CA VAL A 98 1.58 0.58 -15.10
C VAL A 98 0.35 -0.22 -14.66
N GLY A 99 -0.81 0.03 -15.27
CA GLY A 99 -2.04 -0.71 -15.03
C GLY A 99 -3.30 0.15 -14.95
N GLN A 100 -4.40 -0.49 -14.60
CA GLN A 100 -5.70 0.15 -14.37
C GLN A 100 -5.86 0.49 -12.89
N TYR A 101 -6.73 1.45 -12.57
CA TYR A 101 -6.98 1.85 -11.18
C TYR A 101 -7.31 0.70 -10.22
N ASN A 102 -8.18 -0.21 -10.65
CA ASN A 102 -8.58 -1.35 -9.85
C ASN A 102 -7.64 -2.55 -9.98
N GLN A 103 -6.70 -2.52 -10.93
CA GLN A 103 -5.79 -3.61 -11.25
C GLN A 103 -4.42 -3.07 -11.71
N PRO A 104 -3.58 -2.61 -10.76
CA PRO A 104 -2.18 -2.28 -11.04
C PRO A 104 -1.42 -3.53 -11.51
N ASN A 105 -0.52 -3.37 -12.49
CA ASN A 105 0.34 -4.44 -12.97
C ASN A 105 1.62 -4.50 -12.14
N LEU A 106 1.69 -5.46 -11.21
CA LEU A 106 2.83 -5.61 -10.30
C LEU A 106 4.13 -5.98 -11.03
N GLU A 107 4.05 -6.75 -12.12
CA GLU A 107 5.23 -7.12 -12.92
C GLU A 107 5.86 -5.89 -13.58
N THR A 108 5.04 -4.98 -14.10
CA THR A 108 5.52 -3.70 -14.66
C THR A 108 6.09 -2.79 -13.58
N ILE A 109 5.53 -2.80 -12.37
CA ILE A 109 6.02 -1.98 -11.25
C ILE A 109 7.37 -2.48 -10.74
N LEU A 110 7.59 -3.80 -10.74
CA LEU A 110 8.81 -4.43 -10.22
C LEU A 110 10.01 -4.37 -11.18
N ASN A 111 9.77 -4.32 -12.49
CA ASN A 111 10.80 -4.19 -13.52
C ASN A 111 11.11 -2.71 -13.86
#